data_AF-A0A2D6AKM8-F1
#
_entry.id   AF-A0A2D6AKM8-F1
#
_cell.length_a   1.000
_cell.length_b   1.000
_cell.length_c   1.000
_cell.angle_alpha   90.00
_cell.angle_beta   90.00
_cell.angle_gamma   90.00
#
_symmetry.space_group_name_H-M   'P 1'
#
loop_
_entity.id
_entity.type
_entity.pdbx_description
1 polymer ?
#
loop_
_entity_poly.entity_id
_entity_poly.type
_entity_poly.pdbx_seq_one_letter_code
_entity_poly.pdbx_strand_id
1 'polypeptide(L)'
;MKITPLEIRQKNFEKKLRGYDKDEVSAFLLSLSNEWERVLDENKEYKIKLDQAEKEVQKLREVESSLFKTLKTAEDTGANLIDQANKAAELHLKETQMNAEAMMSEAKSKAKNIIEKSEMEARQIIEEMQDAIKELEQNYKNLENHRDNIISELKNFSDDILDRVNRTAKQKGDFKMEDHTKRVRALVRESEERINKENLQVKPVKMDPIKQPEVKKPEASQPVEEPKPVRTAPVRTPKPKDRVASKPASGGSFFDELGE
;
A
#
# COMPACT_ATOMS: atom_id res chain seq x y z
N MET A 1 44.53 -32.69 89.06
CA MET A 1 45.84 -33.05 89.68
C MET A 1 45.58 -33.90 90.91
N LYS A 2 46.58 -34.67 91.38
CA LYS A 2 46.43 -35.62 92.52
C LYS A 2 46.67 -34.99 93.90
N ILE A 3 47.09 -33.72 93.98
CA ILE A 3 47.35 -33.00 95.24
C ILE A 3 46.80 -31.57 95.13
N THR A 4 46.05 -31.14 96.14
CA THR A 4 45.43 -29.81 96.28
C THR A 4 46.22 -28.90 97.24
N PRO A 5 46.09 -27.56 97.13
CA PRO A 5 46.68 -26.64 98.12
C PRO A 5 46.30 -26.99 99.56
N LEU A 6 45.06 -27.44 99.77
CA LEU A 6 44.55 -27.85 101.08
C LEU A 6 45.26 -29.11 101.60
N GLU A 7 45.46 -30.11 100.75
CA GLU A 7 46.20 -31.32 101.10
C GLU A 7 47.68 -31.03 101.41
N ILE A 8 48.27 -30.00 100.79
CA ILE A 8 49.63 -29.53 101.13
C ILE A 8 49.64 -28.89 102.53
N ARG A 9 48.66 -28.03 102.86
CA ARG A 9 48.55 -27.39 104.19
C ARG A 9 48.29 -28.40 105.31
N GLN A 10 47.50 -29.44 105.05
CA GLN A 10 47.10 -30.43 106.04
C GLN A 10 48.04 -31.64 106.13
N LYS A 11 49.15 -31.64 105.39
CA LYS A 11 50.06 -32.79 105.34
C LYS A 11 50.79 -32.99 106.67
N ASN A 12 50.53 -34.13 107.30
CA ASN A 12 51.28 -34.58 108.46
C ASN A 12 52.41 -35.54 108.05
N PHE A 13 53.57 -35.40 108.69
CA PHE A 13 54.73 -36.27 108.51
C PHE A 13 55.01 -37.09 109.77
N GLU A 14 55.57 -38.30 109.59
CA GLU A 14 56.03 -39.14 110.70
C GLU A 14 57.25 -38.52 111.40
N LYS A 15 57.31 -38.64 112.73
CA LYS A 15 58.44 -38.13 113.54
C LYS A 15 59.54 -39.19 113.62
N LYS A 16 60.79 -38.80 113.35
CA LYS A 16 62.01 -39.63 113.51
C LYS A 16 63.08 -38.86 114.30
N LEU A 17 63.98 -39.58 114.97
CA LEU A 17 64.94 -39.05 115.97
C LEU A 17 65.95 -37.99 115.43
N ARG A 18 66.08 -37.87 114.10
CA ARG A 18 66.81 -36.82 113.38
C ARG A 18 65.98 -36.42 112.17
N GLY A 19 65.58 -35.16 112.05
CA GLY A 19 64.73 -34.66 110.97
C GLY A 19 64.78 -33.13 110.87
N TYR A 20 64.08 -32.59 109.86
CA TYR A 20 63.95 -31.15 109.67
C TYR A 20 63.16 -30.49 110.80
N ASP A 21 63.38 -29.18 111.00
CA ASP A 21 62.60 -28.37 111.93
C ASP A 21 61.12 -28.34 111.47
N LYS A 22 60.22 -28.68 112.39
CA LYS A 22 58.79 -28.73 112.12
C LYS A 22 58.24 -27.36 111.73
N ASP A 23 58.70 -26.29 112.37
CA ASP A 23 58.16 -24.95 112.16
C ASP A 23 58.61 -24.39 110.81
N GLU A 24 59.87 -24.64 110.43
CA GLU A 24 60.43 -24.27 109.12
C GLU A 24 59.73 -25.02 107.98
N VAL A 25 59.53 -26.34 108.11
CA VAL A 25 58.80 -27.14 107.12
C VAL A 25 57.34 -26.68 107.00
N SER A 26 56.69 -26.33 108.12
CA SER A 26 55.30 -25.87 108.11
C SER A 26 55.17 -24.51 107.41
N ALA A 27 56.11 -23.58 107.64
CA ALA A 27 56.17 -22.31 106.94
C ALA A 27 56.40 -22.50 105.42
N PHE A 28 57.30 -23.41 105.04
CA PHE A 28 57.53 -23.75 103.64
C PHE A 28 56.28 -24.35 102.97
N LEU A 29 55.62 -25.32 103.60
CA LEU A 29 54.38 -25.92 103.08
C LEU A 29 53.26 -24.88 102.92
N LEU A 30 53.16 -23.90 103.83
CA LEU A 30 52.21 -22.81 103.70
C LEU A 30 52.51 -21.94 102.48
N SER A 31 53.76 -21.50 102.31
CA SER A 31 54.19 -20.72 101.13
C SER A 31 53.98 -21.51 99.83
N LEU A 32 54.34 -22.79 99.81
CA LEU A 32 54.13 -23.69 98.67
C LEU A 32 52.64 -23.84 98.34
N SER A 33 51.78 -24.00 99.35
CA SER A 33 50.34 -24.10 99.15
C SER A 33 49.75 -22.83 98.51
N ASN A 34 50.22 -21.65 98.92
CA ASN A 34 49.75 -20.37 98.39
C ASN A 34 50.20 -20.19 96.93
N GLU A 35 51.45 -20.52 96.61
CA GLU A 35 51.92 -20.44 95.22
C GLU A 35 51.25 -21.49 94.33
N TRP A 36 50.95 -22.68 94.87
CA TRP A 36 50.20 -23.71 94.16
C TRP A 36 48.76 -23.28 93.86
N GLU A 37 48.10 -22.63 94.82
CA GLU A 37 46.77 -22.03 94.65
C GLU A 37 46.79 -20.95 93.56
N ARG A 38 47.76 -20.03 93.60
CA ARG A 38 47.95 -19.00 92.57
C ARG A 38 48.15 -19.60 91.18
N VAL A 39 49.03 -20.60 91.03
CA VAL A 39 49.28 -21.25 89.74
C VAL A 39 48.02 -21.98 89.22
N LEU A 40 47.21 -22.57 90.11
CA LEU A 40 45.95 -23.20 89.72
C LEU A 40 44.92 -22.18 89.21
N ASP A 41 44.82 -21.03 89.87
CA ASP A 41 43.93 -19.94 89.45
C ASP A 41 44.39 -19.33 88.12
N GLU A 42 45.70 -19.05 87.96
CA GLU A 42 46.28 -18.61 86.69
C GLU A 42 46.01 -19.64 85.57
N ASN A 43 46.19 -20.94 85.84
CA ASN A 43 45.92 -21.99 84.85
C ASN A 43 44.44 -22.01 84.42
N LYS A 44 43.53 -21.80 85.37
CA LYS A 44 42.09 -21.72 85.10
C LYS A 44 41.76 -20.49 84.26
N GLU A 45 42.34 -19.33 84.59
CA GLU A 45 42.18 -18.10 83.82
C GLU A 45 42.70 -18.26 82.39
N TYR A 46 43.90 -18.82 82.21
CA TYR A 46 44.47 -19.07 80.88
C TYR A 46 43.63 -20.05 80.05
N LYS A 47 43.06 -21.09 80.66
CA LYS A 47 42.14 -22.00 79.97
C LYS A 47 40.87 -21.30 79.49
N ILE A 48 40.31 -20.41 80.30
CA ILE A 48 39.13 -19.61 79.91
C ILE A 48 39.50 -18.68 78.74
N LYS A 49 40.64 -17.98 78.83
CA LYS A 49 41.11 -17.11 77.74
C LYS A 49 41.41 -17.88 76.45
N LEU A 50 41.98 -19.08 76.55
CA LEU A 50 42.24 -19.95 75.41
C LEU A 50 40.94 -20.37 74.73
N ASP A 51 39.96 -20.86 75.48
CA ASP A 51 38.65 -21.27 74.95
C ASP A 51 37.93 -20.08 74.28
N GLN A 52 38.02 -18.87 74.86
CA GLN A 52 37.48 -17.65 74.24
C GLN A 52 38.20 -17.30 72.93
N ALA A 53 39.53 -17.35 72.90
CA ALA A 53 40.31 -17.07 71.70
C ALA A 53 40.04 -18.10 70.59
N GLU A 54 39.94 -19.38 70.92
CA GLU A 54 39.60 -20.45 69.98
C GLU A 54 38.21 -20.25 69.36
N LYS A 55 37.22 -19.83 70.16
CA LYS A 55 35.87 -19.49 69.68
C LYS A 55 35.88 -18.28 68.73
N GLU A 56 36.62 -17.23 69.05
CA GLU A 56 36.74 -16.06 68.16
C GLU A 56 37.45 -16.42 66.84
N VAL A 57 38.52 -17.22 66.89
CA VAL A 57 39.19 -17.72 65.67
C VAL A 57 38.23 -18.55 64.81
N GLN A 58 37.43 -19.42 65.43
CA GLN A 58 36.44 -20.21 64.71
C GLN A 58 35.38 -19.33 64.02
N LYS A 59 34.86 -18.33 64.73
CA LYS A 59 33.90 -17.36 64.16
C LYS A 59 34.50 -16.57 63.00
N LEU A 60 35.75 -16.11 63.13
CA LEU A 60 36.45 -15.40 62.05
C LEU A 60 36.63 -16.28 60.81
N ARG A 61 36.97 -17.57 60.99
CA ARG A 61 37.05 -18.53 59.87
C ARG A 61 35.71 -18.76 59.17
N GLU A 62 34.61 -18.80 59.92
CA GLU A 62 33.27 -18.92 59.36
C GLU A 62 32.88 -17.68 58.54
N VAL A 63 33.21 -16.49 59.03
CA VAL A 63 33.01 -15.23 58.31
C VAL A 63 33.87 -15.19 57.05
N GLU A 64 35.15 -15.53 57.14
CA GLU A 64 36.07 -15.59 56.00
C GLU A 64 35.56 -16.55 54.92
N SER A 65 35.13 -17.76 55.32
CA SER A 65 34.57 -18.77 54.40
C SER A 65 33.31 -18.26 53.71
N SER A 66 32.43 -17.58 54.45
CA SER A 66 31.20 -17.00 53.91
C SER A 66 31.51 -15.87 52.93
N LEU A 67 32.42 -14.96 53.29
CA LEU A 67 32.86 -13.86 52.45
C LEU A 67 33.51 -14.36 51.15
N PHE A 68 34.37 -15.38 51.24
CA PHE A 68 35.00 -15.98 50.07
C PHE A 68 33.98 -16.61 49.13
N LYS A 69 32.98 -17.32 49.66
CA LYS A 69 31.87 -17.87 48.84
C LYS A 69 31.10 -16.75 48.15
N THR A 70 30.73 -15.69 48.86
CA THR A 70 30.01 -14.54 48.28
C THR A 70 30.84 -13.86 47.19
N LEU A 71 32.13 -13.62 47.43
CA LEU A 71 33.02 -13.00 46.45
C LEU A 71 33.14 -13.87 45.18
N LYS A 72 33.33 -15.18 45.36
CA LYS A 72 33.40 -16.12 44.24
C LYS A 72 32.08 -16.17 43.46
N THR A 73 30.94 -16.21 44.15
CA THR A 73 29.63 -16.15 43.48
C THR A 73 29.43 -14.84 42.73
N ALA A 74 29.87 -13.71 43.28
CA ALA A 74 29.81 -12.42 42.59
C ALA A 74 30.71 -12.41 41.34
N GLU A 75 31.92 -12.96 41.42
CA GLU A 75 32.83 -13.13 40.28
C GLU A 75 32.24 -14.03 39.20
N ASP A 76 31.76 -15.21 39.57
CA ASP A 76 31.12 -16.17 38.65
C ASP A 76 29.88 -15.55 37.99
N THR A 77 29.07 -14.81 38.75
CA THR A 77 27.89 -14.10 38.23
C THR A 77 28.28 -12.98 37.27
N GLY A 78 29.33 -12.22 37.59
CA GLY A 78 29.87 -11.18 36.72
C GLY A 78 30.39 -11.75 35.40
N ALA A 79 31.15 -12.85 35.46
CA ALA A 79 31.64 -13.54 34.27
C ALA A 79 30.50 -14.07 33.39
N ASN A 80 29.50 -14.71 34.01
CA ASN A 80 28.31 -15.20 33.31
C ASN A 80 27.50 -14.07 32.67
N LEU A 81 27.34 -12.93 33.36
CA LEU A 81 26.64 -11.77 32.83
C LEU A 81 27.35 -11.19 31.60
N ILE A 82 28.69 -11.11 31.63
CA ILE A 82 29.48 -10.64 30.49
C ILE A 82 29.34 -11.60 29.30
N ASP A 83 29.43 -12.91 29.51
CA ASP A 83 29.25 -13.91 28.45
C ASP A 83 27.84 -13.85 27.84
N GLN A 84 26.81 -13.71 28.67
CA GLN A 84 25.43 -13.54 28.20
C GLN A 84 25.24 -12.25 27.41
N ALA A 85 25.80 -11.12 27.89
CA ALA A 85 25.74 -9.84 27.19
C ALA A 85 26.44 -9.91 25.83
N ASN A 86 27.61 -10.55 25.75
CA ASN A 86 28.34 -10.74 24.50
C ASN A 86 27.55 -11.60 23.50
N LYS A 87 26.98 -12.72 23.95
CA LYS A 87 26.13 -13.58 23.11
C LYS A 87 24.88 -12.85 22.62
N ALA A 88 24.21 -12.10 23.50
CA ALA A 88 23.05 -11.31 23.12
C ALA A 88 23.41 -10.22 22.11
N ALA A 89 24.54 -9.53 22.29
CA ALA A 89 25.02 -8.53 21.35
C ALA A 89 25.34 -9.14 19.98
N GLU A 90 26.01 -10.31 19.93
CA GLU A 90 26.30 -11.01 18.69
C GLU A 90 25.02 -11.44 17.96
N LEU A 91 24.03 -11.97 18.70
CA LEU A 91 22.72 -12.33 18.14
C LEU A 91 21.99 -11.11 17.58
N HIS A 92 21.95 -10.00 18.32
CA HIS A 92 21.34 -8.77 17.84
C HIS A 92 22.03 -8.19 16.62
N LEU A 93 23.37 -8.23 16.56
CA LEU A 93 24.12 -7.81 15.39
C LEU A 93 23.77 -8.66 14.17
N LYS A 94 23.74 -9.98 14.34
CA LYS A 94 23.39 -10.91 13.26
C LYS A 94 21.96 -10.73 12.79
N GLU A 95 21.01 -10.59 13.71
CA GLU A 95 19.60 -10.32 13.40
C GLU A 95 19.44 -8.99 12.65
N THR A 96 20.10 -7.93 13.14
CA THR A 96 20.08 -6.61 12.50
C THR A 96 20.66 -6.68 11.08
N GLN A 97 21.77 -7.40 10.90
CA GLN A 97 22.38 -7.58 9.59
C GLN A 97 21.43 -8.33 8.64
N MET A 98 20.83 -9.44 9.08
CA MET A 98 19.86 -10.20 8.28
C MET A 98 18.65 -9.35 7.90
N ASN A 99 18.12 -8.57 8.84
CA ASN A 99 16.98 -7.68 8.60
C ASN A 99 17.34 -6.55 7.62
N ALA A 100 18.53 -5.97 7.75
CA ALA A 100 19.02 -4.94 6.83
C ALA A 100 19.22 -5.51 5.41
N GLU A 101 19.82 -6.69 5.28
CA GLU A 101 20.00 -7.38 4.00
C GLU A 101 18.64 -7.71 3.35
N ALA A 102 17.68 -8.21 4.14
CA ALA A 102 16.32 -8.47 3.67
C ALA A 102 15.63 -7.20 3.18
N MET A 103 15.71 -6.11 3.95
CA MET A 103 15.14 -4.80 3.59
C MET A 103 15.78 -4.24 2.31
N MET A 104 17.10 -4.31 2.18
CA MET A 104 17.81 -3.87 0.98
C MET A 104 17.44 -4.72 -0.25
N SER A 105 17.31 -6.03 -0.08
CA SER A 105 16.89 -6.95 -1.14
C SER A 105 15.47 -6.63 -1.60
N GLU A 106 14.54 -6.42 -0.67
CA GLU A 106 13.16 -6.03 -0.96
C GLU A 106 13.10 -4.68 -1.69
N ALA A 107 13.85 -3.68 -1.21
CA ALA A 107 13.92 -2.36 -1.83
C ALA A 107 14.48 -2.45 -3.27
N LYS A 108 15.53 -3.23 -3.48
CA LYS A 108 16.12 -3.46 -4.81
C LYS A 108 15.15 -4.17 -5.75
N SER A 109 14.42 -5.17 -5.25
CA SER A 109 13.38 -5.88 -6.00
C SER A 109 12.24 -4.93 -6.40
N LYS A 110 11.74 -4.11 -5.47
CA LYS A 110 10.73 -3.08 -5.76
C LYS A 110 11.20 -2.07 -6.79
N ALA A 111 12.43 -1.56 -6.64
CA ALA A 111 13.02 -0.62 -7.59
C ALA A 111 13.11 -1.23 -9.00
N LYS A 112 13.59 -2.47 -9.11
CA LYS A 112 13.65 -3.20 -10.38
C LYS A 112 12.26 -3.36 -11.00
N ASN A 113 11.26 -3.78 -10.24
CA ASN A 113 9.89 -3.95 -10.73
C ASN A 113 9.27 -2.63 -11.20
N ILE A 114 9.55 -1.52 -10.51
CA ILE A 114 9.09 -0.18 -10.93
C ILE A 114 9.72 0.19 -12.28
N ILE A 115 11.04 0.01 -12.42
CA ILE A 115 11.75 0.31 -13.67
C ILE A 115 11.19 -0.54 -14.81
N GLU A 116 11.08 -1.86 -14.63
CA GLU A 116 10.56 -2.77 -15.65
C GLU A 116 9.13 -2.41 -16.06
N LYS A 117 8.27 -2.05 -15.09
CA LYS A 117 6.90 -1.62 -15.36
C LYS A 117 6.88 -0.30 -16.15
N SER A 118 7.68 0.70 -15.75
CA SER A 118 7.75 1.98 -16.45
C SER A 118 8.31 1.84 -17.87
N GLU A 119 9.30 0.97 -18.08
CA GLU A 119 9.82 0.67 -19.41
C GLU A 119 8.78 -0.01 -20.30
N MET A 120 8.00 -0.94 -19.75
CA MET A 120 6.90 -1.59 -20.47
C MET A 120 5.80 -0.59 -20.85
N GLU A 121 5.38 0.26 -19.91
CA GLU A 121 4.41 1.32 -20.18
C GLU A 121 4.91 2.30 -21.25
N ALA A 122 6.19 2.71 -21.19
CA ALA A 122 6.78 3.58 -22.20
C ALA A 122 6.79 2.92 -23.59
N ARG A 123 7.12 1.63 -23.68
CA ARG A 123 7.07 0.88 -24.94
C ARG A 123 5.66 0.81 -25.50
N GLN A 124 4.67 0.55 -24.65
CA GLN A 124 3.26 0.52 -25.04
C GLN A 124 2.80 1.87 -25.60
N ILE A 125 3.15 2.98 -24.92
CA ILE A 125 2.82 4.33 -25.40
C ILE A 125 3.45 4.62 -26.77
N ILE A 126 4.71 4.20 -26.98
CA ILE A 126 5.38 4.37 -28.28
C ILE A 126 4.67 3.58 -29.38
N GLU A 127 4.25 2.34 -29.08
CA GLU A 127 3.51 1.49 -30.02
C GLU A 127 2.14 2.10 -30.37
N GLU A 128 1.38 2.53 -29.37
CA GLU A 128 0.09 3.22 -29.56
C GLU A 128 0.25 4.50 -30.39
N MET A 129 1.32 5.28 -30.15
CA MET A 129 1.63 6.47 -30.92
C MET A 129 1.98 6.14 -32.38
N GLN A 130 2.75 5.07 -32.62
CA GLN A 130 3.07 4.63 -33.98
C GLN A 130 1.82 4.22 -34.75
N ASP A 131 0.89 3.52 -34.11
CA ASP A 131 -0.37 3.13 -34.74
C ASP A 131 -1.28 4.33 -35.01
N ALA A 132 -1.36 5.29 -34.07
CA ALA A 132 -2.08 6.54 -34.27
C ALA A 132 -1.50 7.36 -35.45
N ILE A 133 -0.17 7.39 -35.61
CA ILE A 133 0.48 8.04 -36.76
C ILE A 133 0.10 7.33 -38.06
N LYS A 134 0.16 5.99 -38.12
CA LYS A 134 -0.25 5.24 -39.32
C LYS A 134 -1.71 5.49 -39.69
N GLU A 135 -2.60 5.52 -38.70
CA GLU A 135 -4.01 5.84 -38.92
C GLU A 135 -4.18 7.27 -39.47
N LEU A 136 -3.46 8.23 -38.90
CA LEU A 136 -3.47 9.61 -39.35
C LEU A 136 -2.96 9.74 -40.80
N GLU A 137 -1.87 9.06 -41.16
CA GLU A 137 -1.34 9.00 -42.53
C GLU A 137 -2.36 8.42 -43.52
N GLN A 138 -3.03 7.34 -43.14
CA GLN A 138 -4.11 6.75 -43.96
C GLN A 138 -5.27 7.73 -44.15
N ASN A 139 -5.68 8.43 -43.09
CA ASN A 139 -6.71 9.45 -43.15
C ASN A 139 -6.33 10.61 -44.09
N TYR A 140 -5.08 11.08 -44.01
CA TYR A 140 -4.57 12.10 -44.94
C TYR A 140 -4.61 11.64 -46.39
N LYS A 141 -4.17 10.40 -46.65
CA LYS A 141 -4.20 9.82 -48.00
C LYS A 141 -5.63 9.68 -48.54
N ASN A 142 -6.57 9.27 -47.69
CA ASN A 142 -7.99 9.19 -48.05
C ASN A 142 -8.57 10.57 -48.38
N LEU A 143 -8.19 11.60 -47.62
CA LEU A 143 -8.61 12.98 -47.85
C LEU A 143 -8.00 13.55 -49.14
N GLU A 144 -6.74 13.24 -49.44
CA GLU A 144 -6.08 13.62 -50.69
C GLU A 144 -6.78 12.98 -51.90
N ASN A 145 -7.06 11.68 -51.84
CA ASN A 145 -7.84 10.99 -52.88
C ASN A 145 -9.22 11.63 -53.06
N HIS A 146 -9.89 12.00 -51.96
CA HIS A 146 -11.19 12.67 -52.02
C HIS A 146 -11.11 14.06 -52.68
N ARG A 147 -10.07 14.84 -52.34
CA ARG A 147 -9.78 16.12 -52.99
C ARG A 147 -9.57 15.93 -54.49
N ASP A 148 -8.75 14.98 -54.89
CA ASP A 148 -8.45 14.72 -56.31
C ASP A 148 -9.69 14.27 -57.08
N ASN A 149 -10.53 13.44 -56.47
CA ASN A 149 -11.83 13.05 -57.02
C ASN A 149 -12.73 14.27 -57.26
N ILE A 150 -12.88 15.16 -56.26
CA ILE A 150 -13.69 16.39 -56.40
C ILE A 150 -13.11 17.30 -57.49
N ILE A 151 -11.79 17.47 -57.56
CA ILE A 151 -11.14 18.27 -58.61
C ILE A 151 -11.45 17.69 -60.00
N SER A 152 -11.40 16.35 -60.14
CA SER A 152 -11.74 15.69 -61.39
C SER A 152 -13.23 15.84 -61.74
N GLU A 153 -14.13 15.72 -60.78
CA GLU A 153 -15.58 15.93 -60.98
C GLU A 153 -15.88 17.37 -61.41
N LEU A 154 -15.28 18.37 -60.76
CA LEU A 154 -15.38 19.78 -61.14
C LEU A 154 -14.87 20.04 -62.55
N LYS A 155 -13.73 19.43 -62.93
CA LYS A 155 -13.18 19.54 -64.27
C LYS A 155 -14.14 18.96 -65.31
N ASN A 156 -14.62 17.74 -65.09
CA ASN A 156 -15.57 17.08 -65.98
C ASN A 156 -16.87 17.90 -66.12
N PHE A 157 -17.39 18.45 -65.02
CA PHE A 157 -18.57 19.31 -65.03
C PHE A 157 -18.34 20.61 -65.81
N SER A 158 -17.16 21.22 -65.68
CA SER A 158 -16.77 22.39 -66.47
C SER A 158 -16.68 22.08 -67.96
N ASP A 159 -16.07 20.94 -68.33
CA ASP A 159 -15.98 20.48 -69.71
C ASP A 159 -17.38 20.22 -70.29
N ASP A 160 -18.29 19.60 -69.53
CA ASP A 160 -19.69 19.39 -69.90
C ASP A 160 -20.44 20.72 -70.14
N ILE A 161 -20.24 21.72 -69.28
CA ILE A 161 -20.84 23.05 -69.45
C ILE A 161 -20.27 23.72 -70.71
N LEU A 162 -18.95 23.69 -70.90
CA LEU A 162 -18.30 24.26 -72.08
C LEU A 162 -18.82 23.60 -73.36
N ASP A 163 -19.00 22.28 -73.37
CA ASP A 163 -19.58 21.55 -74.49
C ASP A 163 -21.02 21.97 -74.77
N ARG A 164 -21.86 22.16 -73.73
CA ARG A 164 -23.22 22.67 -73.89
C ARG A 164 -23.22 24.09 -74.46
N VAL A 165 -22.42 24.99 -73.91
CA VAL A 165 -22.28 26.38 -74.39
C VAL A 165 -21.82 26.39 -75.84
N ASN A 166 -20.82 25.58 -76.20
CA ASN A 166 -20.32 25.45 -77.56
C ASN A 166 -21.39 24.89 -78.52
N ARG A 167 -22.19 23.91 -78.11
CA ARG A 167 -23.33 23.39 -78.89
C ARG A 167 -24.38 24.47 -79.11
N THR A 168 -24.76 25.20 -78.06
CA THR A 168 -25.73 26.32 -78.15
C THR A 168 -25.20 27.47 -79.00
N ALA A 169 -23.91 27.79 -78.90
CA ALA A 169 -23.26 28.81 -79.73
C ALA A 169 -23.25 28.40 -81.22
N LYS A 170 -23.00 27.13 -81.53
CA LYS A 170 -23.14 26.57 -82.89
C LYS A 170 -24.60 26.49 -83.38
N GLN A 171 -25.57 26.50 -82.46
CA GLN A 171 -27.01 26.47 -82.75
C GLN A 171 -27.63 27.86 -83.02
N LYS A 172 -26.82 28.93 -83.15
CA LYS A 172 -27.27 30.19 -83.77
C LYS A 172 -27.46 30.01 -85.28
N GLY A 173 -28.55 29.35 -85.65
CA GLY A 173 -29.17 29.50 -86.97
C GLY A 173 -30.00 30.78 -86.97
N ASP A 174 -29.81 31.59 -88.00
CA ASP A 174 -30.42 32.91 -88.23
C ASP A 174 -31.94 32.93 -87.98
N PHE A 175 -32.39 33.45 -86.83
CA PHE A 175 -33.81 33.62 -86.55
C PHE A 175 -34.35 34.81 -87.34
N LYS A 176 -34.89 34.57 -88.54
CA LYS A 176 -35.54 35.60 -89.35
C LYS A 176 -37.01 35.77 -88.96
N MET A 177 -37.27 36.70 -88.05
CA MET A 177 -38.61 37.14 -87.60
C MET A 177 -39.56 37.50 -88.76
N GLU A 178 -39.01 37.97 -89.89
CA GLU A 178 -39.72 38.38 -91.10
C GLU A 178 -40.44 37.21 -91.81
N ASP A 179 -39.87 36.00 -91.79
CA ASP A 179 -40.46 34.82 -92.45
C ASP A 179 -41.58 34.22 -91.61
N HIS A 180 -41.46 34.32 -90.28
CA HIS A 180 -42.49 33.83 -89.36
C HIS A 180 -43.73 34.73 -89.36
N THR A 181 -43.54 36.04 -89.49
CA THR A 181 -44.65 37.02 -89.58
C THR A 181 -45.40 36.93 -90.92
N LYS A 182 -44.73 36.59 -92.03
CA LYS A 182 -45.40 36.28 -93.30
C LYS A 182 -46.27 35.03 -93.24
N ARG A 183 -45.81 33.95 -92.59
CA ARG A 183 -46.60 32.71 -92.41
C ARG A 183 -47.84 32.93 -91.56
N VAL A 184 -47.72 33.70 -90.48
CA VAL A 184 -48.88 34.01 -89.61
C VAL A 184 -49.93 34.82 -90.37
N ARG A 185 -49.52 35.83 -91.18
CA ARG A 185 -50.47 36.59 -92.00
C ARG A 185 -51.16 35.76 -93.09
N ALA A 186 -50.46 34.79 -93.69
CA ALA A 186 -51.04 33.91 -94.70
C ALA A 186 -52.12 32.99 -94.11
N LEU A 187 -51.90 32.45 -92.90
CA LEU A 187 -52.87 31.60 -92.20
C LEU A 187 -54.14 32.37 -91.79
N VAL A 188 -54.00 33.63 -91.37
CA VAL A 188 -55.16 34.49 -91.05
C VAL A 188 -56.02 34.71 -92.31
N ARG A 189 -55.39 34.98 -93.46
CA ARG A 189 -56.09 35.17 -94.73
C ARG A 189 -56.80 33.90 -95.22
N GLU A 190 -56.20 32.73 -95.03
CA GLU A 190 -56.83 31.44 -95.34
C GLU A 190 -58.03 31.14 -94.41
N SER A 191 -57.95 31.54 -93.14
CA SER A 191 -59.05 31.36 -92.19
C SER A 191 -60.25 32.28 -92.45
N GLU A 192 -60.03 33.50 -92.94
CA GLU A 192 -61.10 34.45 -93.31
C GLU A 192 -61.87 33.99 -94.56
N GLU A 193 -61.22 33.36 -95.53
CA GLU A 193 -61.87 32.82 -96.74
C GLU A 193 -62.72 31.56 -96.47
N ARG A 194 -62.39 30.78 -95.44
CA ARG A 194 -63.16 29.60 -95.01
C ARG A 194 -64.46 29.95 -94.30
N ILE A 195 -64.52 31.09 -93.59
CA ILE A 195 -65.70 31.51 -92.81
C ILE A 195 -66.83 32.06 -93.70
N ASN A 196 -66.53 32.59 -94.89
CA ASN A 196 -67.51 33.30 -95.72
C ASN A 196 -68.26 32.42 -96.75
N LYS A 197 -67.98 31.11 -96.83
CA LYS A 197 -68.50 30.20 -97.87
C LYS A 197 -69.46 29.10 -97.39
N GLU A 198 -69.70 28.95 -96.09
CA GLU A 198 -70.65 27.96 -95.58
C GLU A 198 -71.61 28.56 -94.53
N ASN A 199 -72.82 28.86 -94.99
CA ASN A 199 -74.00 29.08 -94.15
C ASN A 199 -74.48 27.70 -93.65
N LEU A 200 -73.95 27.25 -92.51
CA LEU A 200 -74.37 26.03 -91.84
C LEU A 200 -75.06 26.36 -90.51
N GLN A 201 -76.35 26.05 -90.50
CA GLN A 201 -77.29 26.15 -89.39
C GLN A 201 -76.80 25.37 -88.16
N VAL A 202 -76.77 26.06 -87.02
CA VAL A 202 -76.57 25.47 -85.70
C VAL A 202 -77.80 24.64 -85.33
N LYS A 203 -77.65 23.31 -85.20
CA LYS A 203 -78.67 22.47 -84.54
C LYS A 203 -78.44 22.51 -83.03
N PRO A 204 -79.41 22.93 -82.21
CA PRO A 204 -79.27 22.89 -80.76
C PRO A 204 -79.31 21.42 -80.29
N VAL A 205 -78.19 20.92 -79.79
CA VAL A 205 -78.15 19.64 -79.07
C VAL A 205 -78.68 19.90 -77.65
N LYS A 206 -79.80 19.24 -77.30
CA LYS A 206 -80.28 19.16 -75.92
C LYS A 206 -79.23 18.44 -75.08
N MET A 207 -78.75 19.10 -74.04
CA MET A 207 -77.84 18.53 -73.04
C MET A 207 -78.64 17.63 -72.09
N ASP A 208 -78.29 16.34 -72.03
CA ASP A 208 -78.63 15.53 -70.86
C ASP A 208 -77.73 15.98 -69.68
N PRO A 209 -78.24 16.08 -68.44
CA PRO A 209 -77.42 16.47 -67.30
C PRO A 209 -76.34 15.42 -67.07
N ILE A 210 -75.07 15.78 -67.28
CA ILE A 210 -73.95 14.95 -66.82
C ILE A 210 -74.02 14.94 -65.29
N LYS A 211 -74.40 13.78 -64.73
CA LYS A 211 -74.18 13.44 -63.32
C LYS A 211 -72.72 13.69 -63.00
N GLN A 212 -72.44 14.63 -62.07
CA GLN A 212 -71.11 14.76 -61.49
C GLN A 212 -70.68 13.38 -60.96
N PRO A 213 -69.58 12.79 -61.43
CA PRO A 213 -69.01 11.64 -60.74
C PRO A 213 -68.58 12.10 -59.34
N GLU A 214 -69.18 11.49 -58.31
CA GLU A 214 -68.80 11.68 -56.92
C GLU A 214 -67.31 11.45 -56.77
N VAL A 215 -66.62 12.54 -56.41
CA VAL A 215 -65.22 12.50 -56.00
C VAL A 215 -65.16 11.60 -54.77
N LYS A 216 -64.68 10.37 -54.97
CA LYS A 216 -64.23 9.52 -53.86
C LYS A 216 -63.04 10.22 -53.23
N LYS A 217 -63.36 11.02 -52.21
CA LYS A 217 -62.48 11.54 -51.18
C LYS A 217 -61.64 10.36 -50.66
N PRO A 218 -60.31 10.34 -50.86
CA PRO A 218 -59.47 9.40 -50.13
C PRO A 218 -59.59 9.77 -48.66
N GLU A 219 -60.20 8.87 -47.90
CA GLU A 219 -60.26 8.95 -46.46
C GLU A 219 -58.84 8.93 -45.91
N ALA A 220 -58.54 9.96 -45.14
CA ALA A 220 -57.36 10.04 -44.32
C ALA A 220 -57.45 8.96 -43.22
N SER A 221 -56.46 8.08 -43.20
CA SER A 221 -55.99 7.35 -42.02
C SER A 221 -54.65 6.72 -42.43
N GLN A 222 -53.51 6.90 -41.78
CA GLN A 222 -53.16 7.51 -40.51
C GLN A 222 -51.68 7.97 -40.61
N PRO A 223 -51.19 8.79 -39.66
CA PRO A 223 -49.85 9.35 -39.69
C PRO A 223 -48.79 8.24 -39.61
N VAL A 224 -47.81 8.28 -40.51
CA VAL A 224 -46.53 7.60 -40.27
C VAL A 224 -45.88 8.32 -39.10
N GLU A 225 -45.77 7.60 -37.99
CA GLU A 225 -45.08 8.00 -36.78
C GLU A 225 -43.65 8.44 -37.13
N GLU A 226 -43.28 9.67 -36.75
CA GLU A 226 -41.88 10.07 -36.65
C GLU A 226 -41.10 8.99 -35.87
N PRO A 227 -39.89 8.57 -36.31
CA PRO A 227 -38.99 7.95 -35.38
C PRO A 227 -38.67 8.98 -34.29
N LYS A 228 -39.33 8.84 -33.14
CA LYS A 228 -38.94 9.50 -31.89
C LYS A 228 -37.44 9.27 -31.68
N PRO A 229 -36.73 10.25 -31.09
CA PRO A 229 -35.33 10.09 -30.75
C PRO A 229 -35.18 8.80 -29.94
N VAL A 230 -34.27 7.93 -30.35
CA VAL A 230 -33.82 6.82 -29.52
C VAL A 230 -33.32 7.44 -28.23
N ARG A 231 -34.17 7.30 -27.21
CA ARG A 231 -33.87 7.53 -25.81
C ARG A 231 -32.65 6.68 -25.51
N THR A 232 -31.49 7.31 -25.50
CA THR A 232 -30.28 6.79 -24.86
C THR A 232 -30.72 6.25 -23.51
N ALA A 233 -30.62 4.92 -23.35
CA ALA A 233 -30.60 4.34 -22.02
C ALA A 233 -29.56 5.13 -21.21
N PRO A 234 -29.88 5.55 -19.97
CA PRO A 234 -28.87 6.15 -19.13
C PRO A 234 -27.74 5.13 -19.01
N VAL A 235 -26.54 5.59 -19.33
CA VAL A 235 -25.29 4.99 -18.89
C VAL A 235 -25.51 4.55 -17.44
N ARG A 236 -25.60 3.24 -17.23
CA ARG A 236 -25.39 2.65 -15.92
C ARG A 236 -23.92 2.86 -15.62
N THR A 237 -23.62 4.01 -15.04
CA THR A 237 -22.44 4.18 -14.22
C THR A 237 -22.46 3.05 -13.18
N PRO A 238 -21.38 2.27 -13.03
CA PRO A 238 -21.24 1.47 -11.83
C PRO A 238 -21.09 2.45 -10.67
N LYS A 239 -22.15 2.59 -9.87
CA LYS A 239 -22.08 3.27 -8.57
C LYS A 239 -21.02 2.53 -7.74
N PRO A 240 -20.21 3.24 -6.93
CA PRO A 240 -19.16 2.62 -6.13
C PRO A 240 -19.79 1.56 -5.22
N LYS A 241 -19.10 0.43 -5.07
CA LYS A 241 -19.40 -0.54 -4.02
C LYS A 241 -19.49 0.23 -2.70
N ASP A 242 -20.65 0.16 -2.05
CA ASP A 242 -20.77 0.49 -0.64
C ASP A 242 -19.70 -0.32 0.09
N ARG A 243 -18.69 0.40 0.58
CA ARG A 243 -17.82 -0.10 1.64
C ARG A 243 -18.76 -0.47 2.76
N VAL A 244 -18.75 -1.76 3.12
CA VAL A 244 -19.17 -2.23 4.43
C VAL A 244 -18.57 -1.26 5.44
N ALA A 245 -19.44 -0.52 6.14
CA ALA A 245 -19.06 0.19 7.34
C ALA A 245 -18.69 -0.87 8.38
N SER A 246 -17.43 -1.28 8.38
CA SER A 246 -16.82 -1.84 9.57
C SER A 246 -16.85 -0.74 10.62
N LYS A 247 -17.67 -0.95 11.67
CA LYS A 247 -17.54 -0.25 12.94
C LYS A 247 -16.05 -0.13 13.30
N PRO A 248 -15.57 1.02 13.81
CA PRO A 248 -14.34 0.98 14.58
C PRO A 248 -14.60 0.08 15.78
N ALA A 249 -13.88 -1.04 15.86
CA ALA A 249 -13.67 -1.66 17.14
C ALA A 249 -13.06 -0.57 18.03
N SER A 250 -13.76 -0.23 19.09
CA SER A 250 -13.20 0.48 20.24
C SER A 250 -11.84 -0.14 20.54
N GLY A 251 -10.78 0.64 20.35
CA GLY A 251 -9.49 0.31 20.90
C GLY A 251 -9.64 0.17 22.40
N GLY A 252 -9.65 -1.08 22.87
CA GLY A 252 -9.27 -1.38 24.23
C GLY A 252 -7.84 -0.93 24.38
N SER A 253 -7.65 0.09 25.21
CA SER A 253 -6.34 0.50 25.71
C SER A 253 -5.66 -0.74 26.32
N PHE A 254 -4.56 -1.17 25.71
CA PHE A 254 -3.60 -2.09 26.33
C PHE A 254 -2.72 -1.37 27.35
N PHE A 255 -2.89 -0.05 27.53
CA PHE A 255 -2.06 0.79 28.41
C PHE A 255 -2.75 1.21 29.72
N ASP A 256 -3.91 0.65 30.07
CA ASP A 256 -4.59 0.92 31.35
C ASP A 256 -4.26 -0.10 32.47
N GLU A 257 -3.31 -1.02 32.27
CA GLU A 257 -2.99 -2.07 33.26
C GLU A 257 -1.54 -2.02 33.81
N LEU A 258 -0.83 -0.90 33.65
CA LEU A 258 0.53 -0.71 34.21
C LEU A 258 0.70 0.62 34.95
N GLY A 259 -0.30 1.02 35.74
CA GLY A 259 -0.23 2.25 36.52
C GLY A 259 -1.13 2.24 37.75
N GLU A 260 -0.85 1.35 38.69
CA GLU A 260 -0.98 1.55 40.15
C GLU A 260 -0.19 0.47 40.91
#